data_AF-A0A101Y011-F1
#
_entry.id   AF-A0A101Y011-F1
#
_cell.length_a   1.000
_cell.length_b   1.000
_cell.length_c   1.000
_cell.angle_alpha   90.00
_cell.angle_beta   90.00
_cell.angle_gamma   90.00
#
_symmetry.space_group_name_H-M   'P 1'
#
loop_
_entity.id
_entity.type
_entity.pdbx_description
1 polymer ?
#
loop_
_entity_poly.entity_id
_entity_poly.type
_entity_poly.pdbx_seq_one_letter_code
_entity_poly.pdbx_strand_id
1 'polypeptide(L)'
;MSRNVRYITFFVLGAVPLLIYPFVLIANIMSLAGSWSGQEESILKAIVILFIILTSSYPITYIISLVLYLIKKLKNKNKNGAVLVSKLPLLPLIHLVLAILVGCLWALLG
;
A
#
# COMPACT_ATOMS: atom_id res chain seq x y z
N MET A 1 -10.65 15.92 17.62
CA MET A 1 -10.60 15.93 16.14
C MET A 1 -11.88 15.33 15.59
N SER A 2 -12.60 16.02 14.70
CA SER A 2 -13.88 15.50 14.18
C SER A 2 -13.65 14.22 13.36
N ARG A 3 -14.64 13.30 13.35
CA ARG A 3 -14.53 11.98 12.73
C ARG A 3 -14.17 12.06 11.23
N ASN A 4 -14.64 13.11 10.55
CA ASN A 4 -14.33 13.37 9.14
C ASN A 4 -12.88 13.84 8.92
N VAL A 5 -12.36 14.70 9.78
CA VAL A 5 -10.97 15.21 9.66
C VAL A 5 -9.97 14.06 9.81
N ARG A 6 -10.23 13.10 10.71
CA ARG A 6 -9.38 11.90 10.88
C ARG A 6 -9.25 11.07 9.59
N TYR A 7 -10.35 10.83 8.89
CA TYR A 7 -10.32 10.01 7.66
C TYR A 7 -9.60 10.73 6.52
N ILE A 8 -9.78 12.05 6.42
CA ILE A 8 -9.06 12.87 5.44
C ILE A 8 -7.56 12.80 5.74
N THR A 9 -7.15 12.95 7.00
CA THR A 9 -5.74 12.80 7.39
C THR A 9 -5.17 11.45 6.99
N PHE A 10 -5.90 10.34 7.20
CA PHE A 10 -5.42 9.01 6.80
C PHE A 10 -5.25 8.86 5.28
N PHE A 11 -6.16 9.42 4.48
CA PHE A 11 -5.97 9.43 3.03
C PHE A 11 -4.79 10.29 2.61
N VAL A 12 -4.62 11.48 3.21
CA VAL A 12 -3.47 12.34 2.91
C VAL A 12 -2.16 11.63 3.25
N LEU A 13 -2.07 10.99 4.42
CA LEU A 13 -0.90 10.21 4.81
C LEU A 13 -0.66 9.02 3.87
N GLY A 14 -1.71 8.34 3.42
CA GLY A 14 -1.62 7.31 2.39
C GLY A 14 -1.33 7.82 0.97
N ALA A 15 -1.52 9.12 0.70
CA ALA A 15 -1.16 9.71 -0.59
C ALA A 15 0.33 10.04 -0.67
N VAL A 16 0.98 10.33 0.46
CA VAL A 16 2.40 10.72 0.50
C VAL A 16 3.31 9.70 -0.20
N PRO A 17 3.20 8.38 0.05
CA PRO A 17 4.03 7.39 -0.63
C PRO A 17 3.80 7.33 -2.15
N LEU A 18 2.63 7.75 -2.65
CA LEU A 18 2.35 7.78 -4.09
C LEU A 18 3.19 8.82 -4.83
N LEU A 19 3.64 9.88 -4.16
CA LEU A 19 4.50 10.91 -4.75
C LEU A 19 5.87 10.33 -5.13
N ILE A 20 6.37 9.38 -4.35
CA ILE A 20 7.65 8.71 -4.59
C ILE A 20 7.50 7.37 -5.31
N TYR A 21 6.27 6.92 -5.57
CA TYR A 21 5.99 5.63 -6.20
C TYR A 21 6.69 5.41 -7.55
N PRO A 22 6.84 6.41 -8.45
CA PRO A 22 7.60 6.21 -9.68
C PRO A 22 9.02 5.69 -9.44
N PHE A 23 9.69 6.16 -8.38
CA PHE A 23 11.03 5.68 -8.01
C PHE A 23 10.99 4.24 -7.48
N VAL A 24 9.97 3.90 -6.68
CA VAL A 24 9.77 2.53 -6.17
C VAL A 24 9.51 1.56 -7.33
N LEU A 25 8.70 1.98 -8.32
CA LEU A 25 8.42 1.18 -9.50
C LEU A 25 9.69 0.95 -10.33
N ILE A 26 10.52 1.98 -10.52
CA ILE A 26 11.81 1.84 -11.21
C ILE A 26 12.71 0.87 -10.45
N ALA A 27 12.80 0.98 -9.12
CA ALA A 27 13.59 0.06 -8.29
C ALA A 27 13.09 -1.39 -8.41
N ASN A 28 11.77 -1.61 -8.45
CA ASN A 28 11.18 -2.93 -8.67
C ASN A 28 11.55 -3.49 -10.06
N ILE A 29 11.48 -2.67 -11.11
CA ILE A 29 11.84 -3.08 -12.47
C ILE A 29 13.33 -3.41 -12.54
N MET A 30 14.20 -2.60 -11.95
CA MET A 30 15.64 -2.87 -11.87
C MET A 30 15.92 -4.18 -11.12
N SER A 31 15.23 -4.41 -10.01
CA SER A 31 15.37 -5.64 -9.22
C SER A 31 14.93 -6.89 -10.00
N LEU A 32 13.87 -6.78 -10.82
CA LEU A 32 13.41 -7.86 -11.69
C LEU A 32 14.31 -8.08 -12.91
N ALA A 33 14.90 -7.01 -13.44
CA ALA A 33 15.82 -7.05 -14.57
C ALA A 33 17.22 -7.55 -14.18
N GLY A 34 17.57 -7.49 -12.90
CA GLY A 34 18.78 -8.10 -12.37
C GLY A 34 18.82 -9.59 -12.65
N SER A 35 19.93 -10.08 -13.19
CA SER A 35 20.13 -11.51 -13.44
C SER A 35 20.36 -12.24 -12.11
N TRP A 36 19.48 -13.17 -11.78
CA TRP A 36 19.65 -14.08 -10.65
C TRP A 36 20.81 -15.02 -10.95
N SER A 37 21.85 -15.03 -10.11
CA SER A 37 23.07 -15.85 -10.30
C SER A 37 22.83 -17.35 -10.09
N GLY A 38 21.64 -17.72 -9.62
CA GLY A 38 21.28 -19.09 -9.25
C GLY A 38 21.80 -19.53 -7.87
N GLN A 39 22.75 -18.79 -7.28
CA GLN A 39 23.34 -19.09 -5.96
C GLN A 39 22.59 -18.42 -4.80
N GLU A 40 21.60 -17.59 -5.10
CA GLU A 40 20.85 -16.85 -4.09
C GLU A 40 19.84 -17.73 -3.37
N GLU A 41 19.78 -17.56 -2.05
CA GLU A 41 18.87 -18.26 -1.15
C GLU A 41 17.41 -18.11 -1.59
N SER A 42 16.69 -19.23 -1.70
CA SER A 42 15.28 -19.26 -2.14
C SER A 42 14.37 -18.36 -1.29
N ILE A 43 14.69 -18.20 -0.01
CA ILE A 43 13.97 -17.33 0.92
C ILE A 43 14.13 -15.86 0.54
N LEU A 44 15.35 -15.44 0.17
CA LEU A 44 15.61 -14.06 -0.25
C LEU A 44 14.82 -13.72 -1.52
N LYS A 45 14.82 -14.63 -2.50
CA LYS A 45 14.02 -14.47 -3.74
C LYS A 45 12.54 -14.27 -3.44
N ALA A 46 11.98 -15.07 -2.52
CA ALA A 46 10.58 -14.98 -2.12
C ALA A 46 10.26 -13.62 -1.47
N ILE A 47 11.16 -13.11 -0.62
CA ILE A 47 10.99 -11.80 0.04
C ILE A 47 11.01 -10.66 -0.99
N VAL A 48 11.93 -10.70 -1.95
CA VAL A 48 12.01 -9.69 -3.04
C VAL A 48 10.72 -9.67 -3.86
N ILE A 49 10.26 -10.84 -4.29
CA ILE A 49 9.01 -10.96 -5.06
C ILE A 49 7.82 -10.45 -4.24
N LEU A 50 7.74 -10.80 -2.95
CA LEU A 50 6.69 -10.34 -2.06
C LEU A 50 6.72 -8.82 -1.89
N PHE A 51 7.90 -8.22 -1.73
CA PHE A 51 8.07 -6.78 -1.66
C PHE A 51 7.58 -6.09 -2.93
N ILE A 52 7.94 -6.61 -4.10
CA ILE A 52 7.51 -6.06 -5.40
C ILE A 52 5.99 -6.14 -5.55
N ILE A 53 5.37 -7.26 -5.16
CA ILE A 53 3.91 -7.43 -5.22
C ILE A 53 3.21 -6.44 -4.29
N LEU A 54 3.66 -6.31 -3.05
CA LEU A 54 3.06 -5.41 -2.06
C LEU A 54 3.19 -3.94 -2.50
N THR A 55 4.38 -3.53 -2.89
CA THR A 55 4.61 -2.14 -3.33
C THR A 55 3.86 -1.83 -4.62
N SER A 56 3.80 -2.74 -5.59
CA SER A 56 3.10 -2.51 -6.88
C SER A 56 1.58 -2.55 -6.76
N SER A 57 1.04 -3.30 -5.80
CA SER A 57 -0.41 -3.33 -5.52
C SER A 57 -0.88 -2.20 -4.61
N TYR A 58 0.05 -1.43 -4.02
CA TYR A 58 -0.26 -0.30 -3.15
C TYR A 58 -1.06 0.82 -3.84
N PRO A 59 -0.69 1.35 -5.03
CA PRO A 59 -1.48 2.37 -5.72
C PRO A 59 -2.90 1.90 -6.02
N ILE A 60 -3.04 0.63 -6.44
CA ILE A 60 -4.34 0.02 -6.71
C ILE A 60 -5.18 -0.02 -5.44
N THR A 61 -4.58 -0.47 -4.33
CA THR A 61 -5.22 -0.53 -3.02
C THR A 61 -5.69 0.85 -2.55
N TYR A 62 -4.86 1.88 -2.74
CA TYR A 62 -5.20 3.25 -2.40
C TYR A 62 -6.36 3.77 -3.26
N ILE A 63 -6.29 3.62 -4.58
CA ILE A 63 -7.32 4.08 -5.52
C ILE A 63 -8.66 3.38 -5.23
N ILE A 64 -8.67 2.07 -5.05
CA ILE A 64 -9.89 1.32 -4.70
C ILE A 64 -10.50 1.83 -3.39
N SER A 65 -9.67 2.04 -2.36
CA SER A 65 -10.13 2.55 -1.06
C SER A 65 -10.71 3.95 -1.17
N LEU A 66 -10.10 4.82 -1.97
CA LEU A 66 -10.56 6.19 -2.22
C LEU A 66 -11.86 6.22 -3.02
N VAL A 67 -11.95 5.46 -4.11
CA VAL A 67 -13.15 5.37 -4.96
C VAL A 67 -14.33 4.83 -4.16
N LEU A 68 -14.15 3.75 -3.41
CA LEU A 68 -15.21 3.19 -2.56
C LEU A 68 -15.63 4.16 -1.45
N TYR A 69 -14.70 4.92 -0.88
CA TYR A 69 -15.01 5.96 0.10
C TYR A 69 -15.86 7.07 -0.52
N LEU A 70 -15.51 7.57 -1.71
CA LEU A 70 -16.26 8.60 -2.44
C LEU A 70 -17.66 8.12 -2.83
N ILE A 71 -17.77 6.92 -3.42
CA ILE A 71 -19.07 6.33 -3.81
C ILE A 71 -19.98 6.21 -2.59
N LYS A 72 -19.47 5.70 -1.46
CA LYS A 72 -20.28 5.55 -0.24
C LYS A 72 -20.62 6.88 0.41
N LYS A 73 -19.72 7.87 0.36
CA LYS A 73 -19.99 9.24 0.83
C LYS A 73 -21.13 9.90 0.03
N LEU A 74 -21.17 9.68 -1.28
CA LEU A 74 -22.23 10.19 -2.16
C LEU A 74 -23.55 9.43 -1.99
N LYS A 75 -23.49 8.10 -1.85
CA LYS A 75 -24.69 7.23 -1.81
C LYS A 75 -25.38 7.18 -0.44
N ASN A 76 -24.68 7.49 0.66
CA ASN A 76 -25.15 7.12 1.99
C ASN A 76 -25.56 8.31 2.88
N LYS A 77 -26.85 8.66 2.82
CA LYS A 77 -27.61 9.38 3.86
C LYS A 77 -28.10 8.44 5.00
N ASN A 78 -27.84 7.12 4.91
CA ASN A 78 -28.43 6.10 5.78
C ASN A 78 -27.43 5.56 6.84
N LYS A 79 -27.90 5.45 8.10
CA LYS A 79 -27.06 5.39 9.32
C LYS A 79 -26.14 4.15 9.45
N ASN A 80 -26.45 3.04 8.77
CA ASN A 80 -25.75 1.77 8.97
C ASN A 80 -24.48 1.58 8.09
N GLY A 81 -24.36 2.30 6.97
CA GLY A 81 -23.15 2.23 6.12
C GLY A 81 -21.93 2.97 6.70
N ALA A 82 -22.11 3.76 7.76
CA ALA A 82 -21.07 4.59 8.36
C ALA A 82 -19.92 3.78 9.01
N VAL A 83 -20.19 2.55 9.46
CA VAL A 83 -19.18 1.69 10.13
C VAL A 83 -18.22 1.04 9.13
N LEU A 84 -18.65 0.77 7.90
CA LEU A 84 -17.72 0.28 6.87
C LEU A 84 -16.88 1.43 6.32
N VAL A 85 -17.51 2.60 6.08
CA VAL A 85 -16.83 3.81 5.58
C VAL A 85 -15.72 4.28 6.52
N SER A 86 -15.86 4.05 7.83
CA SER A 86 -14.84 4.43 8.82
C SER A 86 -13.55 3.61 8.75
N LYS A 87 -13.62 2.36 8.25
CA LYS A 87 -12.46 1.46 8.21
C LYS A 87 -11.71 1.46 6.88
N LEU A 88 -12.36 1.89 5.78
CA LEU A 88 -11.72 1.95 4.47
C LEU A 88 -10.41 2.77 4.42
N PRO A 89 -10.29 3.94 5.08
CA PRO A 89 -9.06 4.74 5.04
C PRO A 89 -7.88 4.10 5.78
N LEU A 90 -8.12 3.09 6.63
CA LEU A 90 -7.06 2.36 7.33
C LEU A 90 -6.39 1.31 6.44
N LEU A 91 -7.09 0.85 5.39
CA LEU A 91 -6.62 -0.26 4.57
C LEU A 91 -5.33 0.08 3.77
N PRO A 92 -5.21 1.26 3.13
CA PRO A 92 -3.94 1.69 2.52
C PRO A 92 -2.82 1.85 3.56
N LEU A 93 -3.12 2.30 4.77
CA LEU A 93 -2.10 2.45 5.83
C LEU A 93 -1.58 1.09 6.31
N ILE A 94 -2.47 0.11 6.50
CA ILE A 94 -2.08 -1.26 6.85
C ILE A 94 -1.23 -1.87 5.73
N HIS A 95 -1.64 -1.68 4.47
CA HIS A 95 -0.85 -2.15 3.33
C HIS A 95 0.53 -1.49 3.29
N LEU A 96 0.60 -0.17 3.54
CA LEU A 96 1.88 0.55 3.62
C LEU A 96 2.79 -0.03 4.70
N VAL A 97 2.27 -0.25 5.91
CA VAL A 97 3.03 -0.85 7.02
C VAL A 97 3.53 -2.24 6.64
N LEU A 98 2.70 -3.06 6.00
CA LEU A 98 3.11 -4.38 5.53
C LEU A 98 4.26 -4.31 4.51
N ALA A 99 4.17 -3.39 3.53
CA ALA A 99 5.23 -3.17 2.54
C ALA A 99 6.54 -2.72 3.21
N ILE A 100 6.47 -1.84 4.21
CA ILE A 100 7.63 -1.37 4.98
C ILE A 100 8.26 -2.54 5.74
N LEU A 101 7.46 -3.36 6.43
CA LEU A 101 7.97 -4.51 7.18
C LEU A 101 8.69 -5.51 6.29
N VAL A 102 8.13 -5.81 5.11
CA VAL A 102 8.79 -6.70 4.14
C VAL A 102 10.05 -6.07 3.57
N GLY A 103 10.05 -4.75 3.31
CA GLY A 103 11.24 -4.02 2.88
C GLY A 103 12.35 -4.02 3.93
N CYS A 104 12.02 -3.84 5.21
CA CYS A 104 12.97 -3.96 6.32
C CYS A 104 13.52 -5.38 6.44
N LEU A 105 12.67 -6.40 6.28
CA LEU A 105 13.10 -7.79 6.29
C LEU A 105 14.08 -8.07 5.14
N TRP A 106 13.80 -7.55 3.95
CA TRP A 106 14.70 -7.64 2.82
C TRP A 106 16.05 -6.98 3.12
N ALA A 107 16.05 -5.75 3.64
CA ALA A 107 17.27 -5.01 3.96
C ALA A 107 18.13 -5.64 5.09
N LEU A 108 17.54 -6.51 5.92
CA LEU A 108 18.26 -7.24 6.97
C LEU A 108 18.85 -8.57 6.49
N LEU A 109 18.28 -9.16 5.45
CA LEU A 109 18.64 -10.51 4.98
C LEU A 109 19.39 -10.50 3.63
N GLY A 110 19.32 -9.41 2.87
CA GLY A 110 20.07 -9.18 1.64
C GLY A 110 21.35 -8.39 1.90
#